data_AF-A0A954YZG2-F1
#
_entry.id   AF-A0A954YZG2-F1
#
_cell.length_a   1.000
_cell.length_b   1.000
_cell.length_c   1.000
_cell.angle_alpha   90.00
_cell.angle_beta   90.00
_cell.angle_gamma   90.00
#
_symmetry.space_group_name_H-M   'P 1'
#
loop_
_entity.id
_entity.type
_entity.pdbx_description
1 polymer ?
#
loop_
_entity_poly.entity_id
_entity_poly.type
_entity_poly.pdbx_seq_one_letter_code
_entity_poly.pdbx_strand_id
1 'polypeptide(L)'
;YPRHTGLVVFVAGPAQLAFLVGRAVNPRIHGSADFPHFVGPDYVAALRYPPPEEIPRILILTANPHDQKNIRDGQEIRDIKQMLRGSLAGRIVEPEVETSVTPEDFLAALNHHQPHILHISAHGSEVGEIGLVKDDGTMSKAPPDGMMRALLAAGKSVRLIILNACYSEVLAKQLADHFDYVIGVKDPLYTTTAIAFAKGFYAALGAGKNLAEAFAQGQALPALKDLWGTDRIQAFPRPGFDPTSWIPFPARLFVQGA
;
A
#
# COMPACT_ATOMS: atom_id res chain seq x y z
N TYR A 1 33.22 -7.46 -6.45
CA TYR A 1 32.61 -6.36 -5.69
C TYR A 1 33.44 -5.06 -5.84
N PRO A 2 33.21 -4.17 -6.85
CA PRO A 2 33.95 -2.89 -6.86
C PRO A 2 33.12 -1.61 -7.03
N ARG A 3 31.82 -1.54 -6.68
CA ARG A 3 31.04 -0.27 -6.77
C ARG A 3 30.05 -0.03 -5.61
N HIS A 4 30.42 -0.33 -4.37
CA HIS A 4 29.61 0.03 -3.21
C HIS A 4 30.44 0.82 -2.18
N THR A 5 29.90 1.95 -1.73
CA THR A 5 30.36 2.67 -0.55
C THR A 5 29.73 2.01 0.69
N GLY A 6 30.45 1.10 1.34
CA GLY A 6 29.94 0.33 2.48
C GLY A 6 31.05 -0.40 3.22
N LEU A 7 30.79 -0.79 4.46
CA LEU A 7 31.73 -1.58 5.27
C LEU A 7 31.36 -3.06 5.15
N VAL A 8 32.30 -3.88 4.66
CA VAL A 8 32.18 -5.34 4.72
C VAL A 8 32.88 -5.81 5.98
N VAL A 9 32.14 -6.45 6.89
CA VAL A 9 32.69 -6.94 8.16
C VAL A 9 32.73 -8.47 8.12
N PHE A 10 33.94 -9.02 8.13
CA PHE A 10 34.17 -10.45 8.31
C PHE A 10 34.35 -10.73 9.80
N VAL A 11 33.36 -11.35 10.44
CA VAL A 11 33.41 -11.67 11.87
C VAL A 11 33.08 -13.12 12.13
N ALA A 12 33.97 -13.80 12.85
CA ALA A 12 33.68 -15.07 13.50
C ALA A 12 33.12 -14.77 14.91
N GLY A 13 31.80 -14.90 15.10
CA GLY A 13 31.17 -14.79 16.42
C GLY A 13 30.14 -13.65 16.60
N PRO A 14 29.75 -13.32 17.86
CA PRO A 14 28.54 -12.53 18.21
C PRO A 14 28.57 -11.04 17.85
N ALA A 15 29.58 -10.58 17.10
CA ALA A 15 29.71 -9.18 16.68
C ALA A 15 28.55 -8.70 15.80
N GLN A 16 27.85 -9.62 15.11
CA GLN A 16 26.61 -9.31 14.39
C GLN A 16 25.55 -8.73 15.35
N LEU A 17 25.42 -9.30 16.55
CA LEU A 17 24.46 -8.85 17.56
C LEU A 17 24.85 -7.48 18.12
N ALA A 18 26.13 -7.23 18.37
CA ALA A 18 26.62 -5.94 18.83
C ALA A 18 26.36 -4.82 17.81
N PHE A 19 26.52 -5.11 16.51
CA PHE A 19 26.19 -4.17 15.44
C PHE A 19 24.68 -3.90 15.36
N LEU A 20 23.85 -4.95 15.43
CA LEU A 20 22.39 -4.84 15.43
C LEU A 20 21.89 -4.03 16.63
N VAL A 21 22.39 -4.30 17.84
CA VAL A 21 22.06 -3.56 19.06
C VAL A 21 22.54 -2.12 18.99
N GLY A 22 23.79 -1.88 18.56
CA GLY A 22 24.34 -0.54 18.41
C GLY A 22 23.52 0.33 17.46
N ARG A 23 22.98 -0.27 16.39
CA ARG A 23 22.11 0.44 15.45
C ARG A 23 20.66 0.59 15.92
N ALA A 24 20.11 -0.37 16.67
CA ALA A 24 18.81 -0.21 17.33
C ALA A 24 18.84 0.98 18.31
N VAL A 25 19.99 1.22 18.95
CA VAL A 25 20.22 2.36 19.84
C VAL A 25 20.53 3.65 19.06
N ASN A 26 21.23 3.58 17.92
CA ASN A 26 21.51 4.73 17.07
C ASN A 26 21.46 4.41 15.56
N PRO A 27 20.33 4.67 14.88
CA PRO A 27 20.14 4.30 13.48
C PRO A 27 21.03 5.05 12.47
N ARG A 28 21.74 6.11 12.90
CA ARG A 28 22.58 6.96 12.05
C ARG A 28 24.07 6.60 12.08
N ILE A 29 24.47 5.68 12.96
CA ILE A 29 25.88 5.50 13.33
C ILE A 29 26.69 4.70 12.27
N HIS A 30 26.03 4.04 11.31
CA HIS A 30 26.70 3.28 10.24
C HIS A 30 25.99 3.43 8.86
N GLY A 31 26.75 3.31 7.76
CA GLY A 31 26.22 3.09 6.40
C GLY A 31 25.59 1.70 6.22
N SER A 32 25.42 1.22 4.98
CA SER A 32 24.99 -0.17 4.76
C SER A 32 26.10 -1.15 5.17
N ALA A 33 25.72 -2.23 5.85
CA ALA A 33 26.61 -3.32 6.25
C ALA A 33 26.20 -4.61 5.54
N ASP A 34 27.15 -5.24 4.86
CA ASP A 34 26.95 -6.54 4.23
C ASP A 34 27.63 -7.60 5.10
N PHE A 35 26.85 -8.56 5.58
CA PHE A 35 27.31 -9.74 6.33
C PHE A 35 27.27 -10.96 5.41
N PRO A 36 28.42 -11.34 4.81
CA PRO A 36 28.49 -12.55 4.01
C PRO A 36 28.56 -13.80 4.90
N HIS A 37 28.00 -14.92 4.44
CA HIS A 37 28.16 -16.24 5.06
C HIS A 37 29.11 -17.07 4.20
N PHE A 38 30.07 -17.71 4.85
CA PHE A 38 31.02 -18.59 4.18
C PHE A 38 30.38 -19.96 3.91
N VAL A 39 30.27 -20.37 2.65
CA VAL A 39 29.71 -21.66 2.22
C VAL A 39 30.70 -22.33 1.27
N GLY A 40 31.47 -23.30 1.78
CA GLY A 40 32.47 -23.99 0.97
C GLY A 40 33.64 -23.07 0.60
N PRO A 41 34.05 -22.94 -0.67
CA PRO A 41 35.12 -22.02 -1.07
C PRO A 41 34.66 -20.55 -1.19
N ASP A 42 33.36 -20.27 -1.10
CA ASP A 42 32.77 -18.99 -1.47
C ASP A 42 32.07 -18.29 -0.29
N TYR A 43 31.89 -16.98 -0.43
CA TYR A 43 31.05 -16.17 0.45
C TYR A 43 29.74 -15.82 -0.28
N VAL A 44 28.60 -16.16 0.32
CA VAL A 44 27.27 -15.78 -0.17
C VAL A 44 26.70 -14.64 0.67
N ALA A 45 25.85 -13.80 0.08
CA ALA A 45 25.16 -12.76 0.83
C ALA A 45 24.21 -13.42 1.85
N ALA A 46 24.39 -13.14 3.13
CA ALA A 46 23.58 -13.75 4.19
C ALA A 46 22.66 -12.75 4.88
N LEU A 47 23.17 -11.55 5.13
CA LEU A 47 22.38 -10.46 5.66
C LEU A 47 22.95 -9.14 5.13
N ARG A 48 22.11 -8.34 4.47
CA ARG A 48 22.40 -6.94 4.17
C ARG A 48 21.62 -6.09 5.18
N TYR A 49 22.27 -5.13 5.81
CA TYR A 49 21.65 -4.25 6.80
C TYR A 49 21.74 -2.76 6.40
N PRO A 50 20.61 -2.03 6.41
CA PRO A 50 19.26 -2.58 6.57
C PRO A 50 18.96 -3.59 5.45
N PRO A 51 18.05 -4.56 5.68
CA PRO A 51 17.56 -5.40 4.60
C PRO A 51 17.15 -4.48 3.44
N PRO A 52 17.44 -4.85 2.17
CA PRO A 52 17.04 -4.02 1.05
C PRO A 52 15.58 -3.65 1.22
N GLU A 53 15.26 -2.35 1.18
CA GLU A 53 13.87 -1.90 1.27
C GLU A 53 13.08 -2.58 0.15
N GLU A 54 12.28 -3.58 0.50
CA GLU A 54 11.34 -4.16 -0.43
C GLU A 54 10.38 -3.06 -0.84
N ILE A 55 10.39 -2.74 -2.13
CA ILE A 55 9.49 -1.75 -2.70
C ILE A 55 8.07 -2.30 -2.55
N PRO A 56 7.17 -1.62 -1.81
CA PRO A 56 5.82 -2.15 -1.60
C PRO A 56 5.09 -2.35 -2.93
N ARG A 57 4.73 -3.61 -3.21
CA ARG A 57 3.80 -3.99 -4.29
C ARG A 57 2.42 -3.36 -4.07
N ILE A 58 1.87 -2.77 -5.13
CA ILE A 58 0.54 -2.18 -5.15
C ILE A 58 -0.35 -3.02 -6.07
N LEU A 59 -1.52 -3.41 -5.59
CA LEU A 59 -2.59 -4.01 -6.40
C LEU A 59 -3.80 -3.08 -6.38
N ILE A 60 -4.32 -2.76 -7.56
CA ILE A 60 -5.56 -2.01 -7.75
C ILE A 60 -6.59 -2.96 -8.35
N LEU A 61 -7.66 -3.19 -7.60
CA LEU A 61 -8.81 -3.98 -8.02
C LEU A 61 -9.97 -3.04 -8.30
N THR A 62 -10.62 -3.19 -9.44
CA THR A 62 -11.80 -2.40 -9.78
C THR A 62 -12.97 -3.27 -10.20
N ALA A 63 -14.16 -2.91 -9.73
CA ALA A 63 -15.40 -3.54 -10.11
C ALA A 63 -16.33 -2.50 -10.75
N ASN A 64 -16.63 -2.67 -12.04
CA ASN A 64 -17.46 -1.75 -12.81
C ASN A 64 -18.54 -2.52 -13.58
N PRO A 65 -19.49 -3.14 -12.87
CA PRO A 65 -20.53 -3.94 -13.51
C PRO A 65 -21.45 -3.05 -14.36
N HIS A 66 -21.89 -3.58 -15.51
CA HIS A 66 -22.53 -2.78 -16.56
C HIS A 66 -23.97 -2.35 -16.22
N ASP A 67 -24.60 -2.99 -15.22
CA ASP A 67 -25.93 -2.65 -14.71
C ASP A 67 -25.90 -1.53 -13.65
N GLN A 68 -24.72 -0.99 -13.33
CA GLN A 68 -24.53 0.06 -12.34
C GLN A 68 -23.96 1.34 -12.96
N LYS A 69 -24.01 2.43 -12.19
CA LYS A 69 -23.39 3.70 -12.60
C LYS A 69 -21.88 3.54 -12.73
N ASN A 70 -21.30 4.00 -13.84
CA ASN A 70 -19.86 3.87 -14.07
C ASN A 70 -19.03 4.66 -13.03
N ILE A 71 -18.09 3.99 -12.36
CA ILE A 71 -17.20 4.57 -11.33
C ILE A 71 -15.95 5.26 -11.89
N ARG A 72 -15.81 5.32 -13.22
CA ARG A 72 -14.67 5.92 -13.93
C ARG A 72 -13.31 5.34 -13.50
N ASP A 73 -13.29 4.05 -13.21
CA ASP A 73 -12.12 3.22 -12.88
C ASP A 73 -10.90 3.50 -13.79
N GLY A 74 -11.10 3.56 -15.11
CA GLY A 74 -10.02 3.83 -16.05
C GLY A 74 -9.38 5.20 -15.85
N GLN A 75 -10.14 6.22 -15.41
CA GLN A 75 -9.59 7.53 -15.07
C GLN A 75 -8.81 7.47 -13.76
N GLU A 76 -9.37 6.81 -12.75
CA GLU A 76 -8.71 6.63 -11.45
C GLU A 76 -7.37 5.90 -11.59
N ILE A 77 -7.34 4.77 -12.29
CA ILE A 77 -6.12 3.99 -12.55
C ILE A 77 -5.05 4.83 -13.26
N ARG A 78 -5.44 5.57 -14.31
CA ARG A 78 -4.49 6.44 -15.03
C ARG A 78 -3.91 7.52 -14.13
N ASP A 79 -4.76 8.16 -13.33
CA ASP A 79 -4.36 9.21 -12.40
C ASP A 79 -3.41 8.66 -11.31
N ILE A 80 -3.70 7.49 -10.73
CA ILE A 80 -2.83 6.84 -9.75
C ILE A 80 -1.46 6.52 -10.35
N LYS A 81 -1.43 5.88 -11.54
CA LYS A 81 -0.17 5.58 -12.25
C LYS A 81 0.64 6.84 -12.53
N GLN A 82 -0.01 7.94 -12.91
CA GLN A 82 0.67 9.21 -13.14
C GLN A 82 1.31 9.78 -11.87
N MET A 83 0.59 9.77 -10.74
CA MET A 83 1.10 10.31 -9.47
C MET A 83 2.29 9.51 -8.93
N LEU A 84 2.25 8.18 -9.07
CA LEU A 84 3.36 7.31 -8.71
C LEU A 84 4.61 7.59 -9.57
N ARG A 85 4.45 7.64 -10.90
CA ARG A 85 5.56 7.90 -11.83
C ARG A 85 6.22 9.27 -11.61
N GLY A 86 5.44 10.31 -11.35
CA GLY A 86 5.94 11.67 -11.19
C GLY A 86 6.76 11.89 -9.93
N SER A 87 6.51 11.11 -8.88
CA SER A 87 7.04 11.40 -7.53
C SER A 87 8.23 10.53 -7.13
N LEU A 88 8.39 9.36 -7.77
CA LEU A 88 9.32 8.32 -7.33
C LEU A 88 10.77 8.42 -7.84
N ALA A 89 11.18 9.58 -8.36
CA ALA A 89 12.58 9.94 -8.69
C ALA A 89 13.43 8.81 -9.34
N GLY A 90 12.85 8.07 -10.29
CA GLY A 90 13.53 6.99 -11.03
C GLY A 90 13.31 5.56 -10.51
N ARG A 91 12.53 5.35 -9.44
CA ARG A 91 12.00 4.02 -9.08
C ARG A 91 10.77 3.74 -9.94
N ILE A 92 10.83 2.70 -10.76
CA ILE A 92 9.66 2.21 -11.50
C ILE A 92 8.80 1.42 -10.52
N VAL A 93 7.74 2.04 -10.01
CA VAL A 93 6.66 1.36 -9.26
C VAL A 93 5.43 1.41 -10.13
N GLU A 94 5.16 0.31 -10.81
CA GLU A 94 3.93 0.12 -11.55
C GLU A 94 2.96 -0.67 -10.67
N PRO A 95 1.76 -0.14 -10.39
CA PRO A 95 0.74 -0.92 -9.73
C PRO A 95 0.22 -2.01 -10.68
N GLU A 96 0.03 -3.21 -10.15
CA GLU A 96 -0.73 -4.26 -10.79
C GLU A 96 -2.21 -3.88 -10.78
N VAL A 97 -2.93 -4.18 -11.85
CA VAL A 97 -4.31 -3.73 -12.04
C VAL A 97 -5.14 -4.88 -12.59
N GLU A 98 -6.21 -5.21 -11.86
CA GLU A 98 -7.26 -6.12 -12.32
C GLU A 98 -8.59 -5.35 -12.38
N THR A 99 -9.31 -5.50 -13.48
CA THR A 99 -10.58 -4.78 -13.75
C THR A 99 -11.72 -5.75 -13.95
N SER A 100 -12.94 -5.31 -13.66
CA SER A 100 -14.14 -6.17 -13.71
C SER A 100 -14.00 -7.42 -12.84
N VAL A 101 -13.41 -7.25 -11.66
CA VAL A 101 -13.01 -8.33 -10.76
C VAL A 101 -14.22 -9.12 -10.27
N THR A 102 -14.22 -10.43 -10.54
CA THR A 102 -15.15 -11.41 -9.95
C THR A 102 -14.69 -11.85 -8.55
N PRO A 103 -15.54 -12.53 -7.74
CA PRO A 103 -15.09 -13.13 -6.47
C PRO A 103 -13.88 -14.08 -6.61
N GLU A 104 -13.84 -14.85 -7.68
CA GLU A 104 -12.75 -15.77 -8.02
C GLU A 104 -11.47 -15.00 -8.38
N ASP A 105 -11.59 -13.97 -9.22
CA ASP A 105 -10.47 -13.10 -9.59
C ASP A 105 -9.91 -12.37 -8.36
N PHE A 106 -10.77 -11.95 -7.44
CA PHE A 106 -10.36 -11.28 -6.20
C PHE A 106 -9.39 -12.15 -5.40
N LEU A 107 -9.75 -13.41 -5.17
CA LEU A 107 -8.88 -14.35 -4.45
C LEU A 107 -7.63 -14.71 -5.26
N ALA A 108 -7.76 -14.92 -6.57
CA ALA A 108 -6.64 -15.24 -7.44
C ALA A 108 -5.61 -14.10 -7.47
N ALA A 109 -6.05 -12.85 -7.61
CA ALA A 109 -5.19 -11.67 -7.67
C ALA A 109 -4.43 -11.46 -6.34
N LEU A 110 -5.09 -11.65 -5.20
CA LEU A 110 -4.43 -11.57 -3.90
C LEU A 110 -3.31 -12.61 -3.76
N ASN A 111 -3.58 -13.86 -4.14
CA ASN A 111 -2.60 -14.95 -4.08
C ASN A 111 -1.44 -14.74 -5.06
N HIS A 112 -1.74 -14.26 -6.27
CA HIS A 112 -0.74 -14.07 -7.32
C HIS A 112 0.19 -12.89 -7.04
N HIS A 113 -0.38 -11.73 -6.68
CA HIS A 113 0.39 -10.49 -6.54
C HIS A 113 0.94 -10.27 -5.13
N GLN A 114 0.33 -10.87 -4.10
CA GLN A 114 0.69 -10.69 -2.67
C GLN A 114 0.99 -9.22 -2.32
N PRO A 115 0.02 -8.31 -2.53
CA PRO A 115 0.26 -6.88 -2.40
C PRO A 115 0.58 -6.46 -0.96
N HIS A 116 1.28 -5.34 -0.84
CA HIS A 116 1.43 -4.62 0.43
C HIS A 116 0.41 -3.49 0.56
N ILE A 117 0.05 -2.89 -0.57
CA ILE A 117 -0.97 -1.86 -0.71
C ILE A 117 -2.06 -2.41 -1.62
N LEU A 118 -3.28 -2.52 -1.09
CA LEU A 118 -4.45 -2.96 -1.82
C LEU A 118 -5.42 -1.79 -1.97
N HIS A 119 -5.75 -1.41 -3.20
CA HIS A 119 -6.76 -0.41 -3.50
C HIS A 119 -7.94 -1.08 -4.18
N ILE A 120 -9.14 -0.92 -3.62
CA ILE A 120 -10.38 -1.45 -4.18
C ILE A 120 -11.27 -0.26 -4.54
N SER A 121 -11.61 -0.14 -5.82
CA SER A 121 -12.59 0.84 -6.32
C SER A 121 -13.83 0.10 -6.80
N ALA A 122 -14.95 0.32 -6.10
CA ALA A 122 -16.17 -0.44 -6.30
C ALA A 122 -17.39 0.35 -5.83
N HIS A 123 -18.59 -0.11 -6.20
CA HIS A 123 -19.78 0.34 -5.48
C HIS A 123 -19.81 -0.29 -4.08
N GLY A 124 -20.54 0.35 -3.17
CA GLY A 124 -20.85 -0.22 -1.87
C GLY A 124 -22.30 0.02 -1.48
N SER A 125 -22.77 -0.69 -0.45
CA SER A 125 -24.13 -0.60 0.05
C SER A 125 -24.16 -0.17 1.52
N GLU A 126 -25.28 0.34 2.01
CA GLU A 126 -25.47 0.80 3.40
C GLU A 126 -25.17 -0.26 4.46
N VAL A 127 -25.23 -1.54 4.10
CA VAL A 127 -24.89 -2.67 4.97
C VAL A 127 -23.40 -3.09 4.86
N GLY A 128 -22.59 -2.32 4.14
CA GLY A 128 -21.15 -2.49 4.00
C GLY A 128 -20.72 -3.51 2.93
N GLU A 129 -21.63 -3.97 2.07
CA GLU A 129 -21.26 -4.88 0.97
C GLU A 129 -20.36 -4.16 -0.04
N ILE A 130 -19.42 -4.90 -0.63
CA ILE A 130 -18.58 -4.42 -1.72
C ILE A 130 -19.07 -5.03 -3.03
N GLY A 131 -19.25 -4.18 -4.03
CA GLY A 131 -19.63 -4.61 -5.36
C GLY A 131 -18.47 -5.29 -6.10
N LEU A 132 -18.70 -6.51 -6.57
CA LEU A 132 -17.85 -7.25 -7.50
C LEU A 132 -18.65 -7.53 -8.79
N VAL A 133 -18.04 -8.21 -9.76
CA VAL A 133 -18.66 -8.54 -11.03
C VAL A 133 -19.02 -10.03 -11.07
N LYS A 134 -20.13 -10.38 -11.71
CA LYS A 134 -20.48 -11.78 -12.06
C LYS A 134 -20.03 -12.10 -13.49
N ASP A 135 -20.05 -13.37 -13.87
CA ASP A 135 -19.74 -13.81 -15.23
C ASP A 135 -20.61 -13.15 -16.32
N ASP A 136 -21.85 -12.80 -15.98
CA ASP A 136 -22.76 -12.08 -16.89
C ASP A 136 -22.49 -10.55 -16.96
N GLY A 137 -21.49 -10.06 -16.22
CA GLY A 137 -21.09 -8.67 -16.13
C GLY A 137 -21.94 -7.82 -15.18
N THR A 138 -22.94 -8.39 -14.50
CA THR A 138 -23.79 -7.66 -13.53
C THR A 138 -23.17 -7.62 -12.14
N MET A 139 -23.73 -6.79 -11.28
CA MET A 139 -23.30 -6.63 -9.90
C MET A 139 -23.44 -7.92 -9.07
N SER A 140 -22.34 -8.33 -8.45
CA SER A 140 -22.28 -9.29 -7.35
C SER A 140 -22.03 -8.55 -6.04
N LYS A 141 -22.83 -8.78 -5.01
CA LYS A 141 -22.65 -8.14 -3.70
C LYS A 141 -21.84 -9.05 -2.79
N ALA A 142 -20.59 -8.69 -2.53
CA ALA A 142 -19.76 -9.41 -1.58
C ALA A 142 -20.07 -8.92 -0.15
N PRO A 143 -20.55 -9.79 0.75
CA PRO A 143 -20.85 -9.40 2.12
C PRO A 143 -19.56 -9.05 2.90
N PRO A 144 -19.62 -8.15 3.91
CA PRO A 144 -18.46 -7.78 4.72
C PRO A 144 -17.69 -8.98 5.29
N ASP A 145 -18.40 -9.96 5.84
CA ASP A 145 -17.79 -11.18 6.39
C ASP A 145 -17.05 -12.01 5.33
N GLY A 146 -17.54 -12.01 4.09
CA GLY A 146 -16.90 -12.68 2.95
C GLY A 146 -15.60 -11.98 2.57
N MET A 147 -15.65 -10.66 2.42
CA MET A 147 -14.47 -9.83 2.14
C MET A 147 -13.41 -9.96 3.24
N MET A 148 -13.82 -9.95 4.51
CA MET A 148 -12.95 -10.17 5.65
C MET A 148 -12.22 -11.51 5.56
N ARG A 149 -12.96 -12.61 5.36
CA ARG A 149 -12.38 -13.95 5.24
C ARG A 149 -11.39 -14.06 4.09
N ALA A 150 -11.73 -13.48 2.94
CA ALA A 150 -10.86 -13.47 1.76
C ALA A 150 -9.54 -12.71 2.04
N LEU A 151 -9.61 -11.52 2.62
CA LEU A 151 -8.44 -10.71 2.94
C LEU A 151 -7.55 -11.35 4.02
N LEU A 152 -8.15 -11.96 5.06
CA LEU A 152 -7.39 -12.68 6.07
C LEU A 152 -6.71 -13.94 5.50
N ALA A 153 -7.36 -14.64 4.56
CA ALA A 153 -6.81 -15.83 3.92
C ALA A 153 -5.66 -15.51 2.95
N ALA A 154 -5.66 -14.31 2.33
CA ALA A 154 -4.60 -13.84 1.45
C ALA A 154 -3.25 -13.63 2.16
N GLY A 155 -3.23 -13.65 3.50
CA GLY A 155 -2.02 -13.62 4.30
C GLY A 155 -1.56 -12.20 4.69
N LYS A 156 -0.39 -12.14 5.34
CA LYS A 156 0.08 -10.96 6.08
C LYS A 156 0.86 -9.93 5.24
N SER A 157 0.94 -10.10 3.92
CA SER A 157 1.69 -9.14 3.08
C SER A 157 1.00 -7.78 3.04
N VAL A 158 -0.34 -7.77 3.06
CA VAL A 158 -1.13 -6.56 3.00
C VAL A 158 -0.94 -5.76 4.29
N ARG A 159 -0.58 -4.50 4.15
CA ARG A 159 -0.41 -3.56 5.27
C ARG A 159 -1.38 -2.39 5.18
N LEU A 160 -1.60 -1.90 3.96
CA LEU A 160 -2.51 -0.79 3.66
C LEU A 160 -3.64 -1.28 2.77
N ILE A 161 -4.89 -1.00 3.18
CA ILE A 161 -6.10 -1.25 2.38
C ILE A 161 -6.83 0.07 2.16
N ILE A 162 -7.19 0.38 0.91
CA ILE A 162 -8.04 1.51 0.55
C ILE A 162 -9.34 0.97 -0.04
N LEU A 163 -10.45 1.16 0.66
CA LEU A 163 -11.78 0.79 0.23
C LEU A 163 -12.51 2.02 -0.33
N ASN A 164 -12.28 2.32 -1.60
CA ASN A 164 -13.01 3.34 -2.34
C ASN A 164 -14.38 2.81 -2.79
N ALA A 165 -15.27 2.62 -1.82
CA ALA A 165 -16.64 2.15 -1.99
C ALA A 165 -17.53 2.81 -0.93
N CYS A 166 -18.74 3.24 -1.31
CA CYS A 166 -19.66 3.91 -0.39
C CYS A 166 -20.00 3.01 0.81
N TYR A 167 -20.08 3.59 2.01
CA TYR A 167 -20.37 2.86 3.27
C TYR A 167 -19.37 1.75 3.64
N SER A 168 -18.19 1.70 3.00
CA SER A 168 -17.12 0.75 3.32
C SER A 168 -16.50 0.93 4.70
N GLU A 169 -16.85 1.99 5.43
CA GLU A 169 -16.42 2.23 6.82
C GLU A 169 -16.67 1.02 7.73
N VAL A 170 -17.82 0.34 7.58
CA VAL A 170 -18.19 -0.81 8.41
C VAL A 170 -17.14 -1.91 8.28
N LEU A 171 -16.78 -2.27 7.04
CA LEU A 171 -15.74 -3.25 6.74
C LEU A 171 -14.35 -2.72 7.12
N ALA A 172 -14.07 -1.44 6.90
CA ALA A 172 -12.79 -0.83 7.21
C ALA A 172 -12.44 -0.91 8.70
N LYS A 173 -13.42 -0.65 9.58
CA LYS A 173 -13.26 -0.77 11.03
C LYS A 173 -12.93 -2.20 11.45
N GLN A 174 -13.60 -3.19 10.87
CA GLN A 174 -13.30 -4.60 11.16
C GLN A 174 -11.92 -5.01 10.64
N LEU A 175 -11.51 -4.53 9.47
CA LEU A 175 -10.20 -4.85 8.89
C LEU A 175 -9.05 -4.22 9.68
N ALA A 176 -9.28 -3.05 10.29
CA ALA A 176 -8.26 -2.37 11.07
C ALA A 176 -7.74 -3.20 12.25
N ASP A 177 -8.51 -4.15 12.77
CA ASP A 177 -8.02 -5.07 13.82
C ASP A 177 -6.89 -6.00 13.34
N HIS A 178 -6.77 -6.19 12.02
CA HIS A 178 -5.88 -7.18 11.41
C HIS A 178 -4.81 -6.58 10.47
N PHE A 179 -5.08 -5.41 9.89
CA PHE A 179 -4.20 -4.74 8.93
C PHE A 179 -3.73 -3.39 9.48
N ASP A 180 -2.47 -3.03 9.24
CA ASP A 180 -1.84 -1.85 9.85
C ASP A 180 -2.63 -0.55 9.64
N TYR A 181 -3.15 -0.33 8.41
CA TYR A 181 -3.90 0.88 8.10
C TYR A 181 -4.99 0.62 7.05
N VAL A 182 -6.22 1.01 7.35
CA VAL A 182 -7.36 0.82 6.46
C VAL A 182 -8.07 2.15 6.23
N ILE A 183 -8.35 2.49 4.97
CA ILE A 183 -9.12 3.68 4.60
C ILE A 183 -10.46 3.22 4.06
N GLY A 184 -11.55 3.83 4.52
CA GLY A 184 -12.91 3.55 4.05
C GLY A 184 -13.73 4.82 3.89
N VAL A 185 -14.96 4.66 3.39
CA VAL A 185 -15.89 5.75 3.15
C VAL A 185 -17.14 5.52 4.00
N LYS A 186 -17.51 6.51 4.80
CA LYS A 186 -18.64 6.43 5.73
C LYS A 186 -20.00 6.48 5.06
N ASP A 187 -20.16 7.38 4.09
CA ASP A 187 -21.43 7.75 3.46
C ASP A 187 -21.26 7.77 1.93
N PRO A 188 -22.30 8.07 1.13
CA PRO A 188 -22.14 8.16 -0.32
C PRO A 188 -21.07 9.18 -0.71
N LEU A 189 -20.19 8.82 -1.64
CA LEU A 189 -19.09 9.67 -2.09
C LEU A 189 -19.15 9.82 -3.61
N TYR A 190 -18.96 11.04 -4.09
CA TYR A 190 -18.88 11.26 -5.52
C TYR A 190 -17.57 10.71 -6.08
N THR A 191 -17.65 10.06 -7.22
CA THR A 191 -16.51 9.56 -8.00
C THR A 191 -15.42 10.61 -8.20
N THR A 192 -15.78 11.88 -8.39
CA THR A 192 -14.82 12.99 -8.55
C THR A 192 -14.01 13.25 -7.28
N THR A 193 -14.65 13.18 -6.11
CA THR A 193 -14.00 13.33 -4.80
C THR A 193 -13.08 12.15 -4.53
N ALA A 194 -13.54 10.93 -4.83
CA ALA A 194 -12.76 9.71 -4.70
C ALA A 194 -11.47 9.73 -5.55
N ILE A 195 -11.59 10.07 -6.84
CA ILE A 195 -10.44 10.21 -7.75
C ILE A 195 -9.48 11.31 -7.25
N ALA A 196 -10.01 12.45 -6.81
CA ALA A 196 -9.19 13.53 -6.27
C ALA A 196 -8.46 13.10 -4.99
N PHE A 197 -9.11 12.33 -4.11
CA PHE A 197 -8.46 11.75 -2.94
C PHE A 197 -7.32 10.81 -3.34
N ALA A 198 -7.58 9.86 -4.24
CA ALA A 198 -6.56 8.92 -4.71
C ALA A 198 -5.34 9.65 -5.30
N LYS A 199 -5.56 10.72 -6.07
CA LYS A 199 -4.47 11.55 -6.62
C LYS A 199 -3.60 12.15 -5.52
N GLY A 200 -4.21 12.82 -4.54
CA GLY A 200 -3.47 13.46 -3.44
C GLY A 200 -2.72 12.43 -2.60
N PHE A 201 -3.38 11.31 -2.30
CA PHE A 201 -2.83 10.22 -1.51
C PHE A 201 -1.62 9.57 -2.18
N TYR A 202 -1.73 9.12 -3.45
CA TYR A 202 -0.64 8.47 -4.15
C TYR A 202 0.50 9.42 -4.56
N ALA A 203 0.21 10.70 -4.79
CA ALA A 203 1.26 11.71 -4.97
C ALA A 203 2.11 11.84 -3.70
N ALA A 204 1.47 11.92 -2.53
CA ALA A 204 2.17 11.98 -1.25
C ALA A 204 2.97 10.72 -0.96
N LEU A 205 2.39 9.52 -1.16
CA LEU A 205 3.12 8.26 -1.01
C LEU A 205 4.36 8.23 -1.90
N GLY A 206 4.22 8.58 -3.18
CA GLY A 206 5.33 8.62 -4.12
C GLY A 206 6.39 9.67 -3.76
N ALA A 207 6.01 10.73 -3.04
CA ALA A 207 6.93 11.76 -2.54
C ALA A 207 7.63 11.38 -1.21
N GLY A 208 7.49 10.13 -0.75
CA GLY A 208 8.12 9.62 0.45
C GLY A 208 7.48 10.08 1.75
N LYS A 209 6.17 10.35 1.71
CA LYS A 209 5.37 10.65 2.90
C LYS A 209 4.93 9.38 3.62
N ASN A 210 4.80 9.48 4.95
CA ASN A 210 4.20 8.41 5.76
C ASN A 210 2.68 8.34 5.53
N LEU A 211 2.01 7.33 6.10
CA LEU A 211 0.58 7.12 5.87
C LEU A 211 -0.30 8.26 6.39
N ALA A 212 0.01 8.85 7.55
CA ALA A 212 -0.74 9.98 8.09
C ALA A 212 -0.64 11.21 7.17
N GLU A 213 0.58 11.55 6.74
CA GLU A 213 0.82 12.67 5.82
C GLU A 213 0.15 12.42 4.45
N ALA A 214 0.20 11.18 3.94
CA ALA A 214 -0.43 10.83 2.67
C ALA A 214 -1.95 10.91 2.75
N PHE A 215 -2.55 10.43 3.85
CA PHE A 215 -3.99 10.58 4.08
C PHE A 215 -4.39 12.05 4.15
N ALA A 216 -3.64 12.88 4.87
CA ALA A 216 -3.89 14.31 4.96
C ALA A 216 -3.84 15.01 3.58
N GLN A 217 -2.88 14.67 2.71
CA GLN A 217 -2.83 15.19 1.34
C GLN A 217 -3.95 14.64 0.45
N GLY A 218 -4.34 13.38 0.67
CA GLY A 218 -5.52 12.78 0.06
C GLY A 218 -6.79 13.57 0.39
N GLN A 219 -6.96 14.03 1.63
CA GLN A 219 -8.08 14.91 2.00
C GLN A 219 -7.89 16.35 1.47
N ALA A 220 -6.67 16.86 1.46
CA ALA A 220 -6.41 18.24 1.05
C ALA A 220 -6.74 18.48 -0.43
N LEU A 221 -6.43 17.55 -1.34
CA LEU A 221 -6.65 17.76 -2.78
C LEU A 221 -8.13 17.95 -3.19
N PRO A 222 -9.10 17.10 -2.79
CA PRO A 222 -10.51 17.37 -3.06
C PRO A 222 -10.99 18.64 -2.35
N ALA A 223 -10.51 18.96 -1.14
CA ALA A 223 -10.86 20.20 -0.45
C ALA A 223 -10.37 21.45 -1.21
N LEU A 224 -9.14 21.44 -1.75
CA LEU A 224 -8.60 22.51 -2.59
C LEU A 224 -9.39 22.71 -3.89
N LYS A 225 -10.08 21.67 -4.35
CA LYS A 225 -10.95 21.69 -5.53
C LYS A 225 -12.40 22.00 -5.20
N ASP A 226 -12.71 22.33 -3.95
CA ASP A 226 -14.07 22.56 -3.45
C ASP A 226 -15.01 21.37 -3.75
N LEU A 227 -14.47 20.15 -3.63
CA LEU A 227 -15.25 18.92 -3.83
C LEU A 227 -15.90 18.49 -2.52
N TRP A 228 -17.20 18.24 -2.61
CA TRP A 228 -18.00 17.78 -1.49
C TRP A 228 -17.64 16.36 -1.02
N GLY A 229 -17.81 16.12 0.28
CA GLY A 229 -17.73 14.78 0.89
C GLY A 229 -16.32 14.33 1.26
N THR A 230 -15.35 15.23 1.31
CA THR A 230 -13.96 14.93 1.70
C THR A 230 -13.86 14.32 3.11
N ASP A 231 -14.70 14.78 4.03
CA ASP A 231 -14.83 14.33 5.42
C ASP A 231 -15.43 12.91 5.55
N ARG A 232 -16.02 12.38 4.47
CA ARG A 232 -16.59 11.03 4.43
C ARG A 232 -15.54 9.95 4.26
N ILE A 233 -14.35 10.30 3.77
CA ILE A 233 -13.21 9.40 3.66
C ILE A 233 -12.48 9.41 5.00
N GLN A 234 -12.39 8.24 5.63
CA GLN A 234 -11.85 8.09 6.98
C GLN A 234 -10.78 7.00 7.02
N ALA A 235 -9.81 7.17 7.91
CA ALA A 235 -8.74 6.20 8.13
C ALA A 235 -8.87 5.53 9.51
N PHE A 236 -8.57 4.24 9.53
CA PHE A 236 -8.67 3.35 10.66
C PHE A 236 -7.31 2.64 10.85
N PRO A 237 -6.40 3.22 11.66
CA PRO A 237 -5.18 2.52 12.04
C PRO A 237 -5.50 1.35 12.97
N ARG A 238 -4.72 0.27 12.85
CA ARG A 238 -4.78 -0.84 13.81
C ARG A 238 -4.50 -0.34 15.23
N PRO A 239 -5.20 -0.85 16.26
CA PRO A 239 -4.87 -0.53 17.64
C PRO A 239 -3.37 -0.73 17.94
N GLY A 240 -2.69 0.33 18.36
CA GLY A 240 -1.26 0.34 18.66
C GLY A 240 -0.32 0.54 17.45
N PHE A 241 -0.85 0.66 16.23
CA PHE A 241 -0.05 1.03 15.05
C PHE A 241 0.04 2.55 14.92
N ASP A 242 1.27 3.06 14.77
CA ASP A 242 1.54 4.47 14.49
C ASP A 242 1.62 4.69 12.96
N PRO A 243 0.68 5.43 12.35
CA PRO A 243 0.68 5.68 10.90
C PRO A 243 1.88 6.50 10.40
N THR A 244 2.64 7.13 11.30
CA THR A 244 3.87 7.84 10.95
C THR A 244 5.09 6.93 10.85
N SER A 245 4.99 5.71 11.40
CA SER A 245 6.10 4.74 11.48
C SER A 245 6.44 4.04 10.17
N TRP A 246 5.50 3.99 9.21
CA TRP A 246 5.73 3.38 7.90
C TRP A 246 5.67 4.41 6.78
N ILE A 247 6.79 4.50 6.05
CA ILE A 247 6.92 5.26 4.82
C ILE A 247 7.01 4.23 3.69
N PRO A 248 5.95 4.05 2.86
CA PRO A 248 5.98 3.00 1.84
C PRO A 248 7.07 3.18 0.78
N PHE A 249 7.29 4.42 0.35
CA PHE A 249 8.29 4.73 -0.69
C PHE A 249 9.23 5.84 -0.21
N PRO A 250 10.13 5.56 0.75
CA PRO A 250 10.97 6.60 1.31
C PRO A 250 11.80 7.26 0.23
N ALA A 251 11.85 8.58 0.27
CA ALA A 251 12.75 9.35 -0.57
C ALA A 251 14.16 8.85 -0.29
N ARG A 252 14.92 8.51 -1.34
CA ARG A 252 16.35 8.23 -1.13
C ARG A 252 16.93 9.47 -0.46
N LEU A 253 17.51 9.30 0.73
CA LEU A 253 18.53 10.22 1.19
C LEU A 253 19.54 10.28 0.05
N PHE A 254 19.73 11.45 -0.55
CA PHE A 254 20.91 11.69 -1.35
C PHE A 254 22.08 11.28 -0.44
N VAL A 255 22.70 10.14 -0.74
CA VAL A 255 24.08 9.95 -0.35
C VAL A 255 24.80 11.00 -1.17
N GLN A 256 24.99 12.20 -0.58
CA GLN A 256 25.96 13.15 -1.06
C GLN A 256 27.32 12.46 -0.93
N GLY A 257 27.68 11.73 -1.98
CA GLY A 257 29.01 11.20 -2.20
C GLY A 257 29.64 12.03 -3.30
N ALA A 258 30.40 13.04 -2.87
CA ALA A 258 31.55 13.53 -3.61
C ALA A 258 32.62 12.42 -3.72
#